data_AF-A0A832B7P5-F1
#
_entry.id   AF-A0A832B7P5-F1
#
_cell.length_a   1.000
_cell.length_b   1.000
_cell.length_c   1.000
_cell.angle_alpha   90.00
_cell.angle_beta   90.00
_cell.angle_gamma   90.00
#
_symmetry.space_group_name_H-M   'P 1'
#
loop_
_entity.id
_entity.type
_entity.pdbx_description
1 polymer ?
#
loop_
_entity_poly.entity_id
_entity_poly.type
_entity_poly.pdbx_seq_one_letter_code
_entity_poly.pdbx_strand_id
1 'polypeptide(L)'
;MVTVVSPRPRLYPVVRVVAAAAIFLALAGCRHTQPTAATAPPKPSVPARLSDAELKSYHANEAGAVMIVMYHHFDPNRPDSDLNRRPDTFRKDLEAFYKRGYRPVTLSEFLSGHMDVPGARTPIVLTFDDSSITQFKVITGSDGKPSIAPDCAVGIMETFHKTHPDWPTKGTFFVLPKEGRNQEPFGQADSVADKFAYLLKNGYEIQNHTSTHSSMRHMSAKQVQWELATALRDARAINPNAQMNILALPYGQVPGKEARRYLISGEDGGTQYHNIAVIKAAWRPVLSPITKNSRKITDGGSLCTFDPYNIERITPDGGKAVRVGTLEYWIKFFDEHPNLRYYSDGSPSVAAVPRAFQSWVDPQRVRKCGLTLQIYPQSTSAPASEGNLSVRP
;
A
#
# COMPACT_ATOMS: atom_id res chain seq x y z
N MET A 1 -42.64 42.86 44.48
CA MET A 1 -42.56 44.21 43.90
C MET A 1 -41.24 44.35 43.16
N VAL A 2 -41.21 44.11 41.85
CA VAL A 2 -40.28 44.74 40.89
C VAL A 2 -41.01 44.67 39.54
N THR A 3 -41.32 45.83 38.98
CA THR A 3 -42.14 46.01 37.78
C THR A 3 -41.21 46.19 36.58
N VAL A 4 -41.38 45.35 35.55
CA VAL A 4 -40.67 45.43 34.26
C VAL A 4 -41.39 46.45 33.37
N VAL A 5 -40.68 47.47 32.90
CA VAL A 5 -41.18 48.49 31.97
C VAL A 5 -40.60 48.24 30.57
N SER A 6 -41.48 48.08 29.60
CA SER A 6 -41.18 47.95 28.17
C SER A 6 -41.33 49.31 27.47
N PRO A 7 -40.47 49.71 26.51
CA PRO A 7 -40.69 50.92 25.72
C PRO A 7 -41.43 50.64 24.39
N ARG A 8 -42.45 51.46 24.13
CA ARG A 8 -43.24 51.56 22.88
C ARG A 8 -42.48 52.32 21.77
N PRO A 9 -42.88 52.15 20.48
CA PRO A 9 -42.15 52.65 19.32
C PRO A 9 -42.48 54.11 18.98
N ARG A 10 -41.54 54.81 18.33
CA ARG A 10 -41.76 56.13 17.71
C ARG A 10 -41.77 55.99 16.19
N LEU A 11 -42.90 56.37 15.58
CA LEU A 11 -43.09 56.62 14.16
C LEU A 11 -42.69 58.06 13.82
N TYR A 12 -41.98 58.27 12.70
CA TYR A 12 -41.88 59.54 11.95
C TYR A 12 -41.61 59.23 10.45
N PRO A 13 -41.89 60.17 9.53
CA PRO A 13 -42.72 59.93 8.35
C PRO A 13 -41.97 59.55 7.07
N VAL A 14 -42.75 58.95 6.17
CA VAL A 14 -42.41 58.65 4.77
C VAL A 14 -42.36 59.94 3.97
N VAL A 15 -41.21 60.23 3.35
CA VAL A 15 -41.11 61.12 2.19
C VAL A 15 -40.64 60.29 1.01
N ARG A 16 -41.52 60.13 0.02
CA ARG A 16 -41.23 59.52 -1.28
C ARG A 16 -40.47 60.53 -2.13
N VAL A 17 -39.26 60.20 -2.55
CA VAL A 17 -38.62 60.83 -3.70
C VAL A 17 -38.40 59.74 -4.75
N VAL A 18 -39.14 59.89 -5.84
CA VAL A 18 -38.97 59.15 -7.10
C VAL A 18 -37.72 59.71 -7.77
N ALA A 19 -36.71 58.87 -8.00
CA ALA A 19 -35.60 59.20 -8.88
C ALA A 19 -35.56 58.15 -10.00
N ALA A 20 -35.96 58.60 -11.18
CA ALA A 20 -35.93 57.86 -12.42
C ALA A 20 -34.49 57.64 -12.91
N ALA A 21 -34.30 56.52 -13.59
CA ALA A 21 -33.05 56.04 -14.12
C ALA A 21 -32.41 56.98 -15.16
N ALA A 22 -31.09 57.13 -15.07
CA ALA A 22 -30.23 57.44 -16.21
C ALA A 22 -29.04 56.46 -16.16
N ILE A 23 -29.13 55.42 -16.98
CA ILE A 23 -28.07 54.44 -17.20
C ILE A 23 -27.05 55.08 -18.15
N PHE A 24 -25.87 55.43 -17.64
CA PHE A 24 -24.68 55.63 -18.47
C PHE A 24 -23.82 54.37 -18.37
N LEU A 25 -23.76 53.63 -19.48
CA LEU A 25 -22.86 52.50 -19.68
C LEU A 25 -21.40 53.02 -19.71
N ALA A 26 -20.64 52.75 -18.65
CA ALA A 26 -19.18 52.79 -18.69
C ALA A 26 -18.68 51.34 -18.76
N LEU A 27 -18.23 50.92 -19.95
CA LEU A 27 -17.58 49.64 -20.20
C LEU A 27 -16.18 49.63 -19.58
N ALA A 28 -16.08 49.32 -18.29
CA ALA A 28 -14.83 48.91 -17.64
C ALA A 28 -14.86 47.38 -17.48
N GLY A 29 -14.22 46.67 -18.40
CA GLY A 29 -14.11 45.21 -18.39
C GLY A 29 -13.19 44.72 -17.27
N CYS A 30 -13.75 44.46 -16.09
CA CYS A 30 -13.10 43.64 -15.06
C CYS A 30 -13.09 42.18 -15.53
N ARG A 31 -11.99 41.75 -16.15
CA ARG A 31 -11.71 40.32 -16.38
C ARG A 31 -11.45 39.66 -15.03
N HIS A 32 -12.38 38.83 -14.58
CA HIS A 32 -12.09 37.80 -13.59
C HIS A 32 -11.09 36.82 -14.20
N THR A 33 -9.80 36.96 -13.89
CA THR A 33 -8.82 35.90 -14.09
C THR A 33 -9.07 34.82 -13.04
N GLN A 34 -9.79 33.77 -13.44
CA GLN A 34 -9.71 32.48 -12.77
C GLN A 34 -8.23 32.04 -12.71
N PRO A 35 -7.74 31.45 -11.61
CA PRO A 35 -6.49 30.73 -11.63
C PRO A 35 -6.64 29.60 -12.63
N THR A 36 -5.99 29.71 -13.79
CA THR A 36 -5.79 28.57 -14.69
C THR A 36 -5.08 27.49 -13.88
N ALA A 37 -5.79 26.42 -13.55
CA ALA A 37 -5.18 25.18 -13.11
C ALA A 37 -4.12 24.83 -14.17
N ALA A 38 -2.85 24.83 -13.76
CA ALA A 38 -1.79 24.35 -14.61
C ALA A 38 -2.15 22.91 -15.00
N THR A 39 -2.54 22.74 -16.26
CA THR A 39 -2.83 21.42 -16.81
C THR A 39 -1.51 20.66 -16.74
N ALA A 40 -1.48 19.59 -15.94
CA ALA A 40 -0.33 18.71 -15.92
C ALA A 40 -0.01 18.30 -17.37
N PRO A 41 1.26 18.28 -17.80
CA PRO A 41 1.60 17.83 -19.14
C PRO A 41 0.97 16.45 -19.37
N PRO A 42 0.36 16.19 -20.54
CA PRO A 42 -0.21 14.89 -20.81
C PRO A 42 0.88 13.84 -20.62
N LYS A 43 0.64 12.89 -19.70
CA LYS A 43 1.52 11.74 -19.50
C LYS A 43 1.70 11.09 -20.88
N PRO A 44 2.94 10.87 -21.37
CA PRO A 44 3.15 10.26 -22.68
C PRO A 44 2.31 8.99 -22.78
N SER A 45 1.52 8.86 -23.85
CA SER A 45 0.75 7.64 -24.09
C SER A 45 1.76 6.51 -24.31
N VAL A 46 1.93 5.64 -23.32
CA VAL A 46 2.76 4.44 -23.46
C VAL A 46 2.18 3.64 -24.63
N PRO A 47 2.99 3.24 -25.63
CA PRO A 47 2.50 2.42 -26.73
C PRO A 47 1.81 1.16 -26.17
N ALA A 48 0.67 0.79 -26.75
CA ALA A 48 -0.11 -0.37 -26.29
C ALA A 48 0.66 -1.71 -26.39
N ARG A 49 1.81 -1.73 -27.09
CA ARG A 49 2.80 -2.82 -27.11
C ARG A 49 4.18 -2.27 -27.44
N LEU A 50 5.19 -2.68 -26.68
CA LEU A 50 6.59 -2.38 -26.98
C LEU A 50 7.15 -3.38 -28.00
N SER A 51 8.25 -3.02 -28.67
CA SER A 51 8.97 -3.95 -29.54
C SER A 51 9.72 -5.02 -28.73
N ASP A 52 10.01 -6.16 -29.36
CA ASP A 52 10.83 -7.22 -28.73
C ASP A 52 12.21 -6.71 -28.27
N ALA A 53 12.78 -5.73 -28.98
CA ALA A 53 14.07 -5.13 -28.63
C ALA A 53 13.98 -4.30 -27.34
N GLU A 54 12.92 -3.50 -27.19
CA GLU A 54 12.66 -2.72 -25.98
C GLU A 54 12.40 -3.65 -24.79
N LEU A 55 11.54 -4.65 -24.94
CA LEU A 55 11.26 -5.62 -23.87
C LEU A 55 12.51 -6.37 -23.41
N LYS A 56 13.40 -6.74 -24.33
CA LYS A 56 14.71 -7.32 -24.00
C LYS A 56 15.60 -6.34 -23.25
N SER A 57 15.63 -5.07 -23.66
CA SER A 57 16.44 -4.03 -22.99
C SER A 57 15.97 -3.74 -21.57
N TYR A 58 14.67 -3.87 -21.31
CA TYR A 58 14.09 -3.73 -19.98
C TYR A 58 14.18 -4.99 -19.13
N HIS A 59 14.61 -6.11 -19.74
CA HIS A 59 14.50 -7.45 -19.14
C HIS A 59 13.08 -7.75 -18.65
N ALA A 60 12.06 -7.26 -19.35
CA ALA A 60 10.68 -7.30 -18.89
C ALA A 60 10.23 -8.73 -18.58
N ASN A 61 9.74 -8.95 -17.37
CA ASN A 61 9.19 -10.23 -16.92
C ASN A 61 8.09 -9.98 -15.89
N GLU A 62 6.87 -9.80 -16.37
CA GLU A 62 5.73 -9.53 -15.49
C GLU A 62 5.10 -10.80 -14.89
N ALA A 63 5.67 -11.98 -15.17
CA ALA A 63 5.35 -13.23 -14.49
C ALA A 63 6.28 -13.50 -13.28
N GLY A 64 7.29 -12.66 -13.06
CA GLY A 64 8.26 -12.80 -11.97
C GLY A 64 7.66 -12.53 -10.58
N ALA A 65 8.49 -12.70 -9.56
CA ALA A 65 8.10 -12.50 -8.17
C ALA A 65 8.37 -11.08 -7.65
N VAL A 66 7.55 -10.69 -6.69
CA VAL A 66 7.54 -9.40 -6.00
C VAL A 66 7.81 -9.63 -4.52
N MET A 67 8.72 -8.83 -3.95
CA MET A 67 8.94 -8.84 -2.50
C MET A 67 7.83 -8.06 -1.82
N ILE A 68 7.21 -8.67 -0.80
CA ILE A 68 6.28 -8.01 0.12
C ILE A 68 6.94 -8.00 1.49
N VAL A 69 7.39 -6.83 1.92
CA VAL A 69 8.21 -6.65 3.13
C VAL A 69 7.33 -6.23 4.30
N MET A 70 7.47 -6.91 5.43
CA MET A 70 6.73 -6.66 6.67
C MET A 70 7.62 -5.96 7.68
N TYR A 71 7.29 -4.71 8.01
CA TYR A 71 7.92 -3.92 9.07
C TYR A 71 6.96 -3.77 10.27
N HIS A 72 7.52 -3.58 11.46
CA HIS A 72 6.75 -3.34 12.68
C HIS A 72 7.15 -2.00 13.31
N HIS A 73 8.33 -1.93 13.93
CA HIS A 73 8.79 -0.74 14.64
C HIS A 73 10.01 -0.09 14.01
N PHE A 74 10.20 1.20 14.33
CA PHE A 74 11.33 2.03 13.92
C PHE A 74 11.97 2.72 15.13
N ASP A 75 12.28 1.94 16.16
CA ASP A 75 12.88 2.44 17.40
C ASP A 75 14.41 2.51 17.25
N PRO A 76 15.05 3.69 17.35
CA PRO A 76 16.50 3.83 17.25
C PRO A 76 17.25 3.17 18.40
N ASN A 77 16.60 2.96 19.55
CA ASN A 77 17.23 2.40 20.75
C ASN A 77 17.13 0.87 20.82
N ARG A 78 16.44 0.24 19.86
CA ARG A 78 16.31 -1.22 19.77
C ARG A 78 17.13 -1.73 18.58
N PRO A 79 17.83 -2.88 18.71
CA PRO A 79 18.56 -3.44 17.58
C PRO A 79 17.63 -3.78 16.40
N ASP A 80 18.20 -3.91 15.21
CA ASP A 80 17.45 -4.42 14.05
C ASP A 80 17.09 -5.89 14.31
N SER A 81 15.84 -6.25 14.06
CA SER A 81 15.30 -7.61 14.13
C SER A 81 14.09 -7.74 13.20
N ASP A 82 13.47 -8.92 13.19
CA ASP A 82 12.16 -9.15 12.57
C ASP A 82 11.03 -8.20 13.04
N LEU A 83 11.17 -7.59 14.21
CA LEU A 83 10.19 -6.68 14.81
C LEU A 83 10.67 -5.22 14.88
N ASN A 84 11.90 -4.91 14.47
CA ASN A 84 12.42 -3.54 14.51
C ASN A 84 13.37 -3.27 13.36
N ARG A 85 13.21 -2.13 12.70
CA ARG A 85 14.19 -1.59 11.77
C ARG A 85 14.54 -0.18 12.19
N ARG A 86 15.75 0.06 12.69
CA ARG A 86 16.18 1.39 13.13
C ARG A 86 15.98 2.40 11.99
N PRO A 87 15.64 3.67 12.30
CA PRO A 87 15.44 4.73 11.30
C PRO A 87 16.55 4.79 10.23
N ASP A 88 17.82 4.78 10.65
CA ASP A 88 18.96 4.84 9.72
C ASP A 88 19.12 3.58 8.88
N THR A 89 18.74 2.41 9.41
CA THR A 89 18.75 1.17 8.64
C THR A 89 17.62 1.19 7.60
N PHE A 90 16.44 1.69 7.95
CA PHE A 90 15.33 1.83 6.99
C PHE A 90 15.66 2.83 5.87
N ARG A 91 16.35 3.94 6.16
CA ARG A 91 16.89 4.83 5.12
C ARG A 91 17.81 4.10 4.14
N LYS A 92 18.69 3.22 4.65
CA LYS A 92 19.57 2.39 3.82
C LYS A 92 18.79 1.36 3.01
N ASP A 93 17.68 0.83 3.54
CA ASP A 93 16.80 -0.06 2.79
C ASP A 93 16.19 0.67 1.58
N LEU A 94 15.61 1.86 1.79
CA LEU A 94 15.04 2.65 0.69
C LEU A 94 16.08 2.99 -0.38
N GLU A 95 17.29 3.40 0.04
CA GLU A 95 18.40 3.67 -0.86
C GLU A 95 18.83 2.41 -1.65
N ALA A 96 18.91 1.26 -0.98
CA ALA A 96 19.27 -0.02 -1.59
C ALA A 96 18.20 -0.48 -2.59
N PHE A 97 16.91 -0.30 -2.28
CA PHE A 97 15.79 -0.56 -3.17
C PHE A 97 15.86 0.35 -4.40
N TYR A 98 16.00 1.66 -4.19
CA TYR A 98 16.06 2.65 -5.25
C TYR A 98 17.18 2.36 -6.25
N LYS A 99 18.41 2.13 -5.75
CA LYS A 99 19.59 1.79 -6.56
C LYS A 99 19.44 0.50 -7.35
N ARG A 100 18.70 -0.48 -6.83
CA ARG A 100 18.41 -1.76 -7.51
C ARG A 100 17.21 -1.69 -8.46
N GLY A 101 16.63 -0.51 -8.65
CA GLY A 101 15.50 -0.30 -9.56
C GLY A 101 14.15 -0.71 -9.00
N TYR A 102 14.04 -0.95 -7.68
CA TYR A 102 12.72 -1.20 -7.07
C TYR A 102 11.89 0.09 -7.00
N ARG A 103 10.57 -0.02 -7.14
CA ARG A 103 9.61 1.07 -6.96
C ARG A 103 8.44 0.59 -6.10
N PRO A 104 8.06 1.34 -5.04
CA PRO A 104 7.03 0.86 -4.15
C PRO A 104 5.66 0.92 -4.82
N VAL A 105 4.88 -0.12 -4.60
CA VAL A 105 3.45 -0.18 -4.91
C VAL A 105 2.70 -0.58 -3.65
N THR A 106 1.44 -0.21 -3.57
CA THR A 106 0.56 -0.69 -2.50
C THR A 106 0.23 -2.16 -2.68
N LEU A 107 -0.22 -2.81 -1.61
CA LEU A 107 -0.64 -4.19 -1.68
C LEU A 107 -1.88 -4.37 -2.55
N SER A 108 -2.85 -3.45 -2.57
CA SER A 108 -4.01 -3.57 -3.48
C SER A 108 -3.62 -3.44 -4.96
N GLU A 109 -2.67 -2.55 -5.29
CA GLU A 109 -2.10 -2.46 -6.65
C GLU A 109 -1.47 -3.79 -7.05
N PHE A 110 -0.63 -4.37 -6.20
CA PHE A 110 -0.08 -5.71 -6.44
C PHE A 110 -1.18 -6.76 -6.61
N LEU A 111 -2.15 -6.87 -5.69
CA LEU A 111 -3.22 -7.88 -5.74
C LEU A 111 -4.09 -7.77 -7.00
N SER A 112 -4.33 -6.56 -7.48
CA SER A 112 -5.14 -6.31 -8.67
C SER A 112 -4.38 -6.53 -9.98
N GLY A 113 -3.04 -6.47 -9.94
CA GLY A 113 -2.17 -6.48 -11.12
C GLY A 113 -2.05 -5.10 -11.80
N HIS A 114 -2.74 -4.07 -11.32
CA HIS A 114 -2.62 -2.71 -11.84
C HIS A 114 -1.54 -1.95 -11.08
N MET A 115 -0.30 -2.02 -11.58
CA MET A 115 0.86 -1.37 -10.99
C MET A 115 1.44 -0.34 -11.99
N ASP A 116 1.55 0.93 -11.59
CA ASP A 116 2.19 1.99 -12.38
C ASP A 116 3.71 1.98 -12.10
N VAL A 117 4.40 0.95 -12.59
CA VAL A 117 5.85 0.78 -12.42
C VAL A 117 6.55 1.13 -13.73
N PRO A 118 7.57 2.01 -13.74
CA PRO A 118 8.30 2.32 -14.96
C PRO A 118 8.99 1.09 -15.57
N GLY A 119 9.20 1.12 -16.89
CA GLY A 119 9.93 0.07 -17.61
C GLY A 119 11.31 -0.19 -17.02
N ALA A 120 11.74 -1.46 -17.02
CA ALA A 120 12.98 -1.94 -16.42
C ALA A 120 13.05 -1.80 -14.89
N ARG A 121 11.95 -1.46 -14.20
CA ARG A 121 11.86 -1.38 -12.74
C ARG A 121 11.05 -2.53 -12.17
N THR A 122 11.24 -2.79 -10.88
CA THR A 122 10.59 -3.88 -10.16
C THR A 122 9.66 -3.32 -9.08
N PRO A 123 8.40 -3.76 -8.95
CA PRO A 123 7.58 -3.42 -7.80
C PRO A 123 8.14 -4.00 -6.50
N ILE A 124 7.99 -3.27 -5.41
CA ILE A 124 8.16 -3.78 -4.04
C ILE A 124 6.97 -3.34 -3.21
N VAL A 125 6.41 -4.22 -2.38
CA VAL A 125 5.33 -3.85 -1.47
C VAL A 125 5.90 -3.65 -0.07
N LEU A 126 5.69 -2.47 0.49
CA LEU A 126 6.08 -2.14 1.86
C LEU A 126 4.85 -2.19 2.77
N THR A 127 4.88 -3.08 3.76
CA THR A 127 3.77 -3.27 4.71
C THR A 127 4.22 -2.95 6.14
N PHE A 128 3.33 -2.36 6.92
CA PHE A 128 3.60 -1.88 8.28
C PHE A 128 2.51 -2.38 9.23
N ASP A 129 2.86 -3.26 10.17
CA ASP A 129 1.90 -3.92 11.07
C ASP A 129 1.86 -3.22 12.44
N ASP A 130 0.75 -3.36 13.17
CA ASP A 130 0.52 -2.86 14.55
C ASP A 130 0.21 -1.37 14.73
N SER A 131 0.32 -0.53 13.70
CA SER A 131 0.11 0.92 13.81
C SER A 131 0.90 1.58 14.98
N SER A 132 2.17 1.20 15.17
CA SER A 132 3.02 1.76 16.22
C SER A 132 3.24 3.28 16.02
N ILE A 133 3.42 4.05 17.11
CA ILE A 133 3.83 5.47 17.03
C ILE A 133 5.12 5.68 16.23
N THR A 134 6.03 4.69 16.21
CA THR A 134 7.27 4.75 15.43
C THR A 134 7.05 4.68 13.91
N GLN A 135 5.83 4.33 13.45
CA GLN A 135 5.48 4.35 12.03
C GLN A 135 5.02 5.74 11.59
N PHE A 136 4.16 6.38 12.38
CA PHE A 136 3.65 7.73 12.09
C PHE A 136 3.55 8.56 13.37
N LYS A 137 4.56 9.39 13.61
CA LYS A 137 4.59 10.34 14.73
C LYS A 137 4.46 11.76 14.22
N VAL A 138 3.61 12.55 14.88
CA VAL A 138 3.52 14.00 14.69
C VAL A 138 4.21 14.67 15.87
N ILE A 139 5.02 15.68 15.59
CA ILE A 139 5.72 16.52 16.55
C ILE A 139 5.41 17.99 16.28
N THR A 140 5.59 18.84 17.28
CA THR A 140 5.50 20.29 17.09
C THR A 140 6.82 20.79 16.48
N GLY A 141 6.74 21.42 15.32
CA GLY A 141 7.86 22.06 14.65
C GLY A 141 8.35 23.31 15.40
N SER A 142 9.49 23.85 14.98
CA SER A 142 10.06 25.08 15.55
C SER A 142 9.17 26.31 15.34
N ASP A 143 8.25 26.28 14.37
CA ASP A 143 7.25 27.30 14.09
C ASP A 143 5.95 27.11 14.88
N GLY A 144 5.91 26.14 15.81
CA GLY A 144 4.75 25.81 16.61
C GLY A 144 3.68 24.98 15.87
N LYS A 145 3.91 24.59 14.61
CA LYS A 145 2.94 23.84 13.81
C LYS A 145 3.19 22.33 13.85
N PRO A 146 2.15 21.49 13.66
CA PRO A 146 2.32 20.05 13.53
C PRO A 146 3.21 19.70 12.34
N SER A 147 4.17 18.79 12.55
CA SER A 147 5.06 18.25 11.53
C SER A 147 5.29 16.76 11.74
N ILE A 148 5.61 16.02 10.67
CA ILE A 148 5.89 14.59 10.77
C ILE A 148 7.29 14.40 11.33
N ALA A 149 7.44 13.55 12.35
CA ALA A 149 8.75 13.26 12.93
C ALA A 149 9.66 12.61 11.87
N PRO A 150 10.91 13.09 11.70
CA PRO A 150 11.77 12.66 10.60
C PRO A 150 12.24 11.21 10.70
N ASP A 151 12.23 10.63 11.91
CA ASP A 151 12.69 9.26 12.20
C ASP A 151 11.56 8.23 12.28
N CYS A 152 10.29 8.62 12.10
CA CYS A 152 9.22 7.63 11.93
C CYS A 152 9.15 7.14 10.48
N ALA A 153 8.57 5.97 10.23
CA ALA A 153 8.51 5.38 8.89
C ALA A 153 7.96 6.34 7.82
N VAL A 154 6.83 6.99 8.10
CA VAL A 154 6.24 7.99 7.19
C VAL A 154 7.20 9.16 6.97
N GLY A 155 7.80 9.72 8.01
CA GLY A 155 8.74 10.84 7.87
C GLY A 155 9.95 10.49 6.99
N ILE A 156 10.47 9.27 7.13
CA ILE A 156 11.56 8.75 6.30
C ILE A 156 11.12 8.61 4.84
N MET A 157 9.98 7.98 4.58
CA MET A 157 9.46 7.78 3.21
C MET A 157 9.13 9.10 2.52
N GLU A 158 8.51 10.04 3.22
CA GLU A 158 8.19 11.38 2.70
C GLU A 158 9.45 12.17 2.38
N THR A 159 10.48 12.09 3.23
CA THR A 159 11.77 12.72 2.97
C THR A 159 12.46 12.10 1.76
N PHE A 160 12.43 10.77 1.65
CA PHE A 160 13.01 10.04 0.53
C PHE A 160 12.32 10.39 -0.81
N HIS A 161 10.99 10.50 -0.81
CA HIS A 161 10.23 10.96 -1.98
C HIS A 161 10.60 12.39 -2.39
N LYS A 162 10.75 13.31 -1.44
CA LYS A 162 11.13 14.70 -1.73
C LYS A 162 12.50 14.80 -2.41
N THR A 163 13.45 13.93 -2.03
CA THR A 163 14.79 13.89 -2.64
C THR A 163 14.87 12.99 -3.88
N HIS A 164 13.90 12.11 -4.08
CA HIS A 164 13.75 11.22 -5.24
C HIS A 164 12.31 11.28 -5.76
N PRO A 165 11.93 12.30 -6.56
CA PRO A 165 10.54 12.50 -6.99
C PRO A 165 9.93 11.33 -7.79
N ASP A 166 10.76 10.47 -8.36
CA ASP A 166 10.38 9.24 -9.06
C ASP A 166 10.25 8.01 -8.14
N TRP A 167 10.41 8.18 -6.82
CA TRP A 167 10.05 7.21 -5.80
C TRP A 167 8.68 7.57 -5.22
N PRO A 168 7.58 6.87 -5.55
CA PRO A 168 6.25 7.23 -5.09
C PRO A 168 6.04 6.98 -3.58
N THR A 169 5.18 7.80 -2.96
CA THR A 169 4.74 7.63 -1.55
C THR A 169 3.71 6.51 -1.46
N LYS A 170 4.19 5.27 -1.36
CA LYS A 170 3.37 4.05 -1.38
C LYS A 170 3.76 3.15 -0.21
N GLY A 171 2.74 2.62 0.47
CA GLY A 171 2.90 1.68 1.57
C GLY A 171 1.54 1.28 2.15
N THR A 172 1.44 0.08 2.69
CA THR A 172 0.19 -0.47 3.24
C THR A 172 0.31 -0.64 4.75
N PHE A 173 -0.48 0.12 5.51
CA PHE A 173 -0.51 0.09 6.97
C PHE A 173 -1.63 -0.82 7.45
N PHE A 174 -1.27 -1.90 8.14
CA PHE A 174 -2.18 -2.78 8.84
C PHE A 174 -2.43 -2.22 10.23
N VAL A 175 -3.57 -1.54 10.38
CA VAL A 175 -3.86 -0.76 11.59
C VAL A 175 -4.64 -1.57 12.60
N LEU A 176 -4.34 -1.30 13.88
CA LEU A 176 -5.05 -1.79 15.04
C LEU A 176 -5.88 -0.64 15.62
N PRO A 177 -7.22 -0.72 15.59
CA PRO A 177 -8.07 0.23 16.32
C PRO A 177 -7.84 0.17 17.84
N LYS A 178 -8.33 1.20 18.54
CA LYS A 178 -8.29 1.26 19.99
C LYS A 178 -9.28 0.27 20.61
N GLU A 179 -8.81 -0.96 20.82
CA GLU A 179 -9.56 -2.02 21.47
C GLU A 179 -8.65 -2.85 22.39
N GLY A 180 -9.19 -3.32 23.51
CA GLY A 180 -8.47 -4.10 24.51
C GLY A 180 -7.17 -3.43 24.97
N ARG A 181 -6.03 -4.09 24.70
CA ARG A 181 -4.69 -3.63 25.11
C ARG A 181 -4.01 -2.70 24.10
N ASN A 182 -4.64 -2.44 22.95
CA ASN A 182 -4.03 -1.62 21.92
C ASN A 182 -3.90 -0.18 22.41
N GLN A 183 -2.85 0.51 21.97
CA GLN A 183 -2.80 1.96 22.07
C GLN A 183 -3.74 2.58 21.03
N GLU A 184 -3.93 3.89 21.10
CA GLU A 184 -4.51 4.60 19.96
C GLU A 184 -3.70 4.30 18.70
N PRO A 185 -4.33 4.19 17.51
CA PRO A 185 -3.59 4.03 16.27
C PRO A 185 -2.49 5.09 16.16
N PHE A 186 -1.24 4.66 16.01
CA PHE A 186 -0.05 5.52 15.99
C PHE A 186 0.21 6.33 17.27
N GLY A 187 -0.36 5.91 18.40
CA GLY A 187 -0.01 6.33 19.77
C GLY A 187 -0.26 7.80 20.13
N GLN A 188 -1.04 8.55 19.35
CA GLN A 188 -1.33 9.97 19.62
C GLN A 188 -2.80 10.29 19.35
N ALA A 189 -3.65 10.11 20.36
CA ALA A 189 -5.12 10.22 20.30
C ALA A 189 -5.60 11.43 19.49
N ASP A 190 -5.09 12.62 19.81
CA ASP A 190 -5.54 13.89 19.23
C ASP A 190 -5.25 14.04 17.73
N SER A 191 -4.40 13.17 17.16
CA SER A 191 -3.96 13.24 15.76
C SER A 191 -4.33 12.02 14.92
N VAL A 192 -5.09 11.06 15.47
CA VAL A 192 -5.41 9.79 14.78
C VAL A 192 -6.15 10.04 13.46
N ALA A 193 -7.20 10.88 13.50
CA ALA A 193 -7.99 11.21 12.31
C ALA A 193 -7.16 11.92 11.23
N ASP A 194 -6.31 12.88 11.62
CA ASP A 194 -5.41 13.59 10.71
C ASP A 194 -4.39 12.65 10.07
N LYS A 195 -3.83 11.71 10.83
CA LYS A 195 -2.91 10.70 10.30
C LYS A 195 -3.60 9.79 9.30
N PHE A 196 -4.81 9.32 9.59
CA PHE A 196 -5.59 8.50 8.64
C PHE A 196 -5.87 9.27 7.35
N ALA A 197 -6.32 10.52 7.46
CA ALA A 197 -6.55 11.39 6.30
C ALA A 197 -5.26 11.63 5.50
N TYR A 198 -4.12 11.85 6.19
CA TYR A 198 -2.83 12.03 5.54
C TYR A 198 -2.41 10.80 4.75
N LEU A 199 -2.47 9.61 5.36
CA LEU A 199 -2.07 8.36 4.70
C LEU A 199 -2.87 8.16 3.40
N LEU A 200 -4.20 8.23 3.49
CA LEU A 200 -5.10 8.01 2.34
C LEU A 200 -4.93 9.09 1.26
N LYS A 201 -4.66 10.34 1.63
CA LYS A 201 -4.45 11.44 0.68
C LYS A 201 -3.11 11.33 -0.06
N ASN A 202 -2.07 10.81 0.59
CA ASN A 202 -0.70 10.84 0.07
C ASN A 202 -0.25 9.50 -0.54
N GLY A 203 -1.17 8.62 -0.93
CA GLY A 203 -0.86 7.40 -1.68
C GLY A 203 -0.59 6.15 -0.84
N TYR A 204 -0.75 6.23 0.48
CA TYR A 204 -0.69 5.08 1.37
C TYR A 204 -2.06 4.41 1.55
N GLU A 205 -2.05 3.16 2.02
CA GLU A 205 -3.26 2.38 2.32
C GLU A 205 -3.42 2.10 3.81
N ILE A 206 -4.68 1.97 4.23
CA ILE A 206 -5.07 1.54 5.57
C ILE A 206 -5.85 0.24 5.45
N GLN A 207 -5.34 -0.81 6.09
CA GLN A 207 -5.82 -2.19 6.00
C GLN A 207 -5.90 -2.86 7.37
N ASN A 208 -6.51 -4.05 7.43
CA ASN A 208 -7.05 -4.62 8.65
C ASN A 208 -6.02 -5.52 9.37
N HIS A 209 -5.73 -5.21 10.65
CA HIS A 209 -4.92 -6.05 11.53
C HIS A 209 -5.68 -6.65 12.71
N THR A 210 -7.00 -6.81 12.53
CA THR A 210 -7.99 -7.21 13.53
C THR A 210 -8.21 -6.15 14.61
N SER A 211 -9.16 -6.41 15.51
CA SER A 211 -9.52 -5.47 16.55
C SER A 211 -8.56 -5.57 17.74
N THR A 212 -8.27 -6.76 18.25
CA THR A 212 -7.51 -6.93 19.51
C THR A 212 -6.06 -7.37 19.34
N HIS A 213 -5.63 -7.62 18.10
CA HIS A 213 -4.33 -8.26 17.79
C HIS A 213 -4.13 -9.64 18.45
N SER A 214 -5.23 -10.34 18.76
CA SER A 214 -5.18 -11.68 19.34
C SER A 214 -4.91 -12.74 18.27
N SER A 215 -4.22 -13.82 18.64
CA SER A 215 -4.07 -14.97 17.74
C SER A 215 -5.44 -15.56 17.39
N MET A 216 -5.69 -15.72 16.09
CA MET A 216 -6.92 -16.33 15.60
C MET A 216 -6.90 -17.86 15.67
N ARG A 217 -5.77 -18.50 16.02
CA ARG A 217 -5.58 -19.97 15.96
C ARG A 217 -6.69 -20.77 16.63
N HIS A 218 -7.22 -20.26 17.73
CA HIS A 218 -8.24 -20.92 18.56
C HIS A 218 -9.58 -20.18 18.58
N MET A 219 -9.76 -19.18 17.70
CA MET A 219 -11.02 -18.43 17.63
C MET A 219 -12.13 -19.25 16.94
N SER A 220 -13.33 -19.14 17.50
CA SER A 220 -14.57 -19.56 16.86
C SER A 220 -14.93 -18.65 15.67
N ALA A 221 -15.85 -19.10 14.82
CA ALA A 221 -16.39 -18.29 13.72
C ALA A 221 -16.97 -16.94 14.20
N LYS A 222 -17.65 -16.94 15.36
CA LYS A 222 -18.22 -15.72 15.95
C LYS A 222 -17.11 -14.74 16.36
N GLN A 223 -16.05 -15.21 16.99
CA GLN A 223 -14.91 -14.38 17.38
C GLN A 223 -14.17 -13.81 16.17
N VAL A 224 -13.94 -14.62 15.13
CA VAL A 224 -13.32 -14.13 13.88
C VAL A 224 -14.16 -13.02 13.24
N GLN A 225 -15.47 -13.21 13.13
CA GLN A 225 -16.35 -12.18 12.56
C GLN A 225 -16.36 -10.90 13.39
N TRP A 226 -16.43 -11.03 14.72
CA TRP A 226 -16.36 -9.90 15.62
C TRP A 226 -15.05 -9.11 15.48
N GLU A 227 -13.90 -9.79 15.46
CA GLU A 227 -12.58 -9.16 15.28
C GLU A 227 -12.51 -8.33 13.99
N LEU A 228 -13.02 -8.88 12.88
CA LEU A 228 -12.89 -8.26 11.55
C LEU A 228 -13.92 -7.15 11.32
N ALA A 229 -15.18 -7.38 11.70
CA ALA A 229 -16.25 -6.39 11.58
C ALA A 229 -16.04 -5.19 12.51
N THR A 230 -15.63 -5.45 13.76
CA THR A 230 -15.32 -4.39 14.74
C THR A 230 -14.16 -3.54 14.26
N ALA A 231 -13.07 -4.17 13.80
CA ALA A 231 -11.93 -3.42 13.30
C ALA A 231 -12.29 -2.50 12.11
N LEU A 232 -13.07 -3.01 11.17
CA LEU A 232 -13.58 -2.23 10.03
C LEU A 232 -14.45 -1.05 10.51
N ARG A 233 -15.40 -1.31 11.41
CA ARG A 233 -16.30 -0.28 11.96
C ARG A 233 -15.51 0.84 12.63
N ASP A 234 -14.59 0.49 13.51
CA ASP A 234 -13.88 1.45 14.34
C ASP A 234 -12.86 2.26 13.50
N ALA A 235 -12.19 1.62 12.53
CA ALA A 235 -11.35 2.33 11.57
C ALA A 235 -12.16 3.28 10.68
N ARG A 236 -13.38 2.91 10.27
CA ARG A 236 -14.26 3.79 9.48
C ARG A 236 -14.90 4.91 10.27
N ALA A 237 -15.07 4.73 11.59
CA ALA A 237 -15.48 5.81 12.48
C ALA A 237 -14.42 6.91 12.57
N ILE A 238 -13.12 6.55 12.45
CA ILE A 238 -12.01 7.51 12.33
C ILE A 238 -12.00 8.16 10.95
N ASN A 239 -12.06 7.35 9.89
CA ASN A 239 -12.12 7.84 8.52
C ASN A 239 -12.93 6.89 7.61
N PRO A 240 -14.06 7.32 7.04
CA PRO A 240 -14.95 6.44 6.27
C PRO A 240 -14.31 5.85 5.01
N ASN A 241 -13.20 6.42 4.53
CA ASN A 241 -12.48 5.93 3.36
C ASN A 241 -11.47 4.81 3.67
N ALA A 242 -11.26 4.46 4.94
CA ALA A 242 -10.48 3.29 5.32
C ALA A 242 -11.11 2.01 4.70
N GLN A 243 -10.35 1.32 3.86
CA GLN A 243 -10.85 0.17 3.10
C GLN A 243 -10.98 -1.07 3.96
N MET A 244 -9.92 -1.39 4.73
CA MET A 244 -9.91 -2.51 5.69
C MET A 244 -10.40 -3.84 5.10
N ASN A 245 -10.09 -4.07 3.81
CA ASN A 245 -10.50 -5.23 3.02
C ASN A 245 -9.31 -6.13 2.63
N ILE A 246 -8.14 -5.89 3.20
CA ILE A 246 -7.02 -6.82 3.19
C ILE A 246 -6.66 -7.11 4.65
N LEU A 247 -6.59 -8.40 4.99
CA LEU A 247 -6.34 -8.85 6.36
C LEU A 247 -4.89 -9.33 6.52
N ALA A 248 -4.12 -8.66 7.37
CA ALA A 248 -2.91 -9.23 7.94
C ALA A 248 -3.23 -10.02 9.20
N LEU A 249 -2.95 -11.32 9.20
CA LEU A 249 -3.21 -12.18 10.35
C LEU A 249 -2.19 -11.91 11.47
N PRO A 250 -2.63 -11.59 12.70
CA PRO A 250 -1.75 -11.55 13.86
C PRO A 250 -0.95 -12.85 13.99
N TYR A 251 0.37 -12.72 14.12
CA TYR A 251 1.33 -13.84 14.19
C TYR A 251 1.31 -14.81 12.98
N GLY A 252 0.65 -14.44 11.87
CA GLY A 252 0.46 -15.31 10.70
C GLY A 252 -0.43 -16.52 10.94
N GLN A 253 -1.20 -16.56 12.03
CA GLN A 253 -1.94 -17.76 12.45
C GLN A 253 -3.40 -17.74 11.95
N VAL A 254 -3.76 -18.73 11.15
CA VAL A 254 -5.14 -18.96 10.69
C VAL A 254 -5.98 -19.66 11.77
N PRO A 255 -7.31 -19.43 11.82
CA PRO A 255 -8.19 -20.14 12.74
C PRO A 255 -8.42 -21.61 12.32
N GLY A 256 -9.12 -22.34 13.19
CA GLY A 256 -9.59 -23.70 12.90
C GLY A 256 -10.45 -23.77 11.64
N LYS A 257 -10.49 -24.94 10.99
CA LYS A 257 -11.09 -25.17 9.66
C LYS A 257 -12.48 -24.53 9.51
N GLU A 258 -13.36 -24.72 10.49
CA GLU A 258 -14.74 -24.21 10.48
C GLU A 258 -14.82 -22.67 10.45
N ALA A 259 -13.85 -21.98 11.03
CA ALA A 259 -13.82 -20.53 11.10
C ALA A 259 -13.07 -19.88 9.92
N ARG A 260 -12.28 -20.64 9.13
CA ARG A 260 -11.42 -20.07 8.07
C ARG A 260 -12.18 -19.33 6.98
N ARG A 261 -13.37 -19.80 6.60
CA ARG A 261 -14.19 -19.11 5.58
C ARG A 261 -14.55 -17.68 5.99
N TYR A 262 -14.64 -17.43 7.30
CA TYR A 262 -14.95 -16.10 7.84
C TYR A 262 -13.74 -15.16 7.81
N LEU A 263 -12.54 -15.62 7.45
CA LEU A 263 -11.47 -14.69 7.10
C LEU A 263 -11.80 -13.90 5.81
N ILE A 264 -12.64 -14.44 4.93
CA ILE A 264 -12.97 -13.82 3.63
C ILE A 264 -14.18 -12.90 3.74
N SER A 265 -15.24 -13.33 4.41
CA SER A 265 -16.44 -12.52 4.55
C SER A 265 -17.26 -12.93 5.77
N GLY A 266 -17.95 -11.96 6.35
CA GLY A 266 -18.84 -12.18 7.47
C GLY A 266 -19.52 -10.89 7.91
N GLU A 267 -20.22 -10.99 9.02
CA GLU A 267 -20.93 -9.86 9.62
C GLU A 267 -20.91 -10.00 11.14
N ASP A 268 -20.77 -8.88 11.83
CA ASP A 268 -21.08 -8.78 13.26
C ASP A 268 -21.56 -7.36 13.58
N GLY A 269 -22.52 -7.22 14.50
CA GLY A 269 -23.02 -5.92 14.95
C GLY A 269 -23.54 -5.01 13.82
N GLY A 270 -24.11 -5.58 12.76
CA GLY A 270 -24.60 -4.85 11.58
C GLY A 270 -23.51 -4.34 10.64
N THR A 271 -22.25 -4.70 10.87
CA THR A 271 -21.12 -4.35 9.99
C THR A 271 -20.71 -5.58 9.16
N GLN A 272 -20.94 -5.52 7.86
CA GLN A 272 -20.47 -6.53 6.91
C GLN A 272 -19.05 -6.23 6.45
N TYR A 273 -18.23 -7.26 6.32
CA TYR A 273 -16.89 -7.14 5.74
C TYR A 273 -16.66 -8.17 4.65
N HIS A 274 -15.78 -7.81 3.71
CA HIS A 274 -15.28 -8.70 2.67
C HIS A 274 -13.79 -8.41 2.46
N ASN A 275 -12.94 -9.39 2.75
CA ASN A 275 -11.52 -9.34 2.49
C ASN A 275 -11.22 -9.88 1.09
N ILE A 276 -10.57 -9.06 0.26
CA ILE A 276 -10.07 -9.45 -1.06
C ILE A 276 -8.77 -10.24 -0.96
N ALA A 277 -8.08 -10.16 0.19
CA ALA A 277 -6.87 -10.92 0.47
C ALA A 277 -6.65 -11.17 1.96
N VAL A 278 -5.93 -12.25 2.26
CA VAL A 278 -5.46 -12.64 3.59
C VAL A 278 -3.96 -12.90 3.48
N ILE A 279 -3.17 -12.18 4.28
CA ILE A 279 -1.72 -12.20 4.24
C ILE A 279 -1.10 -12.75 5.53
N LYS A 280 0.05 -13.40 5.39
CA LYS A 280 0.74 -14.13 6.47
C LYS A 280 2.09 -13.49 6.80
N ALA A 281 2.52 -13.67 8.05
CA ALA A 281 3.91 -13.55 8.46
C ALA A 281 4.66 -14.85 8.10
N ALA A 282 5.23 -14.90 6.90
CA ALA A 282 5.86 -16.10 6.34
C ALA A 282 7.29 -15.78 5.86
N TRP A 283 7.70 -16.23 4.67
CA TRP A 283 9.12 -16.19 4.31
C TRP A 283 9.45 -16.10 2.81
N ARG A 284 8.49 -15.89 1.92
CA ARG A 284 8.76 -15.92 0.46
C ARG A 284 8.21 -14.70 -0.29
N PRO A 285 8.93 -14.19 -1.31
CA PRO A 285 8.39 -13.32 -2.33
C PRO A 285 7.28 -14.04 -3.10
N VAL A 286 6.34 -13.27 -3.65
CA VAL A 286 5.10 -13.79 -4.23
C VAL A 286 5.13 -13.59 -5.73
N LEU A 287 4.84 -14.65 -6.48
CA LEU A 287 4.68 -14.58 -7.93
C LEU A 287 3.58 -13.60 -8.33
N SER A 288 3.73 -13.02 -9.52
CA SER A 288 2.77 -12.08 -10.09
C SER A 288 1.33 -12.60 -10.11
N PRO A 289 0.31 -11.73 -9.96
CA PRO A 289 -1.10 -12.09 -10.05
C PRO A 289 -1.50 -12.81 -11.34
N ILE A 290 -0.73 -12.64 -12.41
CA ILE A 290 -1.01 -13.25 -13.71
C ILE A 290 -0.56 -14.72 -13.79
N THR A 291 0.20 -15.24 -12.82
CA THR A 291 0.72 -16.61 -12.89
C THR A 291 -0.33 -17.63 -12.47
N LYS A 292 -0.23 -18.86 -12.95
CA LYS A 292 -1.02 -20.00 -12.48
C LYS A 292 -0.70 -20.29 -11.02
N ASN A 293 -1.68 -20.82 -10.29
CA ASN A 293 -1.45 -21.41 -8.98
C ASN A 293 -1.18 -22.92 -9.15
N SER A 294 0.09 -23.32 -9.33
CA SER A 294 0.44 -24.74 -9.50
C SER A 294 1.71 -25.10 -8.74
N ARG A 295 1.69 -26.26 -8.06
CA ARG A 295 2.85 -26.79 -7.33
C ARG A 295 4.08 -26.93 -8.22
N LYS A 296 3.90 -27.32 -9.49
CA LYS A 296 4.95 -27.46 -10.50
C LYS A 296 5.76 -26.19 -10.76
N ILE A 297 5.15 -25.01 -10.65
CA ILE A 297 5.87 -23.73 -10.77
C ILE A 297 6.85 -23.54 -9.60
N THR A 298 6.58 -24.19 -8.47
CA THR A 298 7.32 -24.06 -7.23
C THR A 298 8.00 -25.36 -6.78
N ASP A 299 8.14 -26.37 -7.65
CA ASP A 299 8.77 -27.66 -7.34
C ASP A 299 10.27 -27.43 -7.04
N GLY A 300 10.56 -26.98 -5.82
CA GLY A 300 11.86 -26.47 -5.36
C GLY A 300 11.79 -25.45 -4.21
N GLY A 301 10.70 -24.68 -4.07
CA GLY A 301 10.39 -24.04 -2.78
C GLY A 301 10.99 -22.66 -2.49
N SER A 302 11.44 -21.88 -3.46
CA SER A 302 11.90 -20.50 -3.19
C SER A 302 10.77 -19.45 -3.21
N LEU A 303 9.82 -19.53 -4.14
CA LEU A 303 8.80 -18.48 -4.32
C LEU A 303 7.40 -18.93 -3.88
N CYS A 304 6.58 -18.00 -3.41
CA CYS A 304 5.17 -18.20 -3.08
C CYS A 304 4.31 -18.08 -4.35
N THR A 305 3.36 -18.99 -4.56
CA THR A 305 2.38 -18.83 -5.64
C THR A 305 1.40 -17.71 -5.33
N PHE A 306 0.88 -17.05 -6.36
CA PHE A 306 -0.19 -16.09 -6.15
C PHE A 306 -1.50 -16.79 -5.78
N ASP A 307 -1.83 -16.70 -4.50
CA ASP A 307 -3.14 -17.00 -3.92
C ASP A 307 -3.52 -15.83 -3.01
N PRO A 308 -4.54 -15.02 -3.36
CA PRO A 308 -4.89 -13.82 -2.59
C PRO A 308 -5.21 -14.12 -1.12
N TYR A 309 -5.61 -15.36 -0.78
CA TYR A 309 -5.92 -15.74 0.60
C TYR A 309 -4.78 -16.47 1.33
N ASN A 310 -3.61 -16.57 0.70
CA ASN A 310 -2.41 -17.21 1.26
C ASN A 310 -1.12 -16.44 0.90
N ILE A 311 -1.20 -15.12 0.73
CA ILE A 311 -0.05 -14.27 0.38
C ILE A 311 0.97 -14.28 1.52
N GLU A 312 2.23 -14.47 1.16
CA GLU A 312 3.36 -14.49 2.09
C GLU A 312 4.11 -13.16 2.08
N ARG A 313 4.79 -12.88 3.20
CA ARG A 313 5.64 -11.71 3.38
C ARG A 313 6.99 -12.12 3.92
N ILE A 314 8.00 -11.31 3.62
CA ILE A 314 9.37 -11.44 4.15
C ILE A 314 9.59 -10.36 5.22
N THR A 315 10.54 -10.57 6.13
CA THR A 315 10.88 -9.59 7.18
C THR A 315 12.31 -9.11 7.02
N PRO A 316 12.62 -7.83 7.31
CA PRO A 316 14.01 -7.46 7.56
C PRO A 316 14.50 -8.14 8.84
N ASP A 317 15.73 -8.67 8.84
CA ASP A 317 16.35 -9.16 10.08
C ASP A 317 17.87 -9.08 9.95
N GLY A 318 18.43 -7.91 10.31
CA GLY A 318 19.86 -7.64 10.17
C GLY A 318 20.74 -8.59 10.96
N GLY A 319 20.22 -9.17 12.06
CA GLY A 319 20.93 -10.17 12.86
C GLY A 319 20.95 -11.57 12.22
N LYS A 320 20.13 -11.82 11.19
CA LYS A 320 19.98 -13.12 10.53
C LYS A 320 19.94 -13.00 9.00
N ALA A 321 20.70 -12.06 8.43
CA ALA A 321 20.66 -11.67 7.02
C ALA A 321 20.83 -12.81 5.99
N VAL A 322 21.43 -13.94 6.37
CA VAL A 322 21.63 -15.12 5.50
C VAL A 322 20.50 -16.15 5.59
N ARG A 323 19.56 -15.96 6.53
CA ARG A 323 18.44 -16.89 6.73
C ARG A 323 17.39 -16.65 5.66
N VAL A 324 16.95 -17.73 5.03
CA VAL A 324 15.80 -17.72 4.09
C VAL A 324 14.61 -17.05 4.78
N GLY A 325 13.92 -16.15 4.06
CA GLY A 325 12.82 -15.36 4.61
C GLY A 325 13.16 -13.96 5.07
N THR A 326 14.45 -13.65 5.16
CA THR A 326 14.89 -12.28 5.46
C THR A 326 14.98 -11.42 4.20
N LEU A 327 14.78 -10.12 4.36
CA LEU A 327 14.92 -9.14 3.29
C LEU A 327 16.30 -9.23 2.62
N GLU A 328 17.34 -9.29 3.44
CA GLU A 328 18.73 -9.33 3.00
C GLU A 328 19.02 -10.57 2.16
N TYR A 329 18.51 -11.74 2.57
CA TYR A 329 18.59 -12.98 1.79
C TYR A 329 17.93 -12.83 0.43
N TRP A 330 16.70 -12.28 0.39
CA TRP A 330 15.93 -12.18 -0.86
C TRP A 330 16.48 -11.14 -1.83
N ILE A 331 17.06 -10.04 -1.32
CA ILE A 331 17.81 -9.10 -2.16
C ILE A 331 18.97 -9.84 -2.85
N LYS A 332 19.79 -10.57 -2.07
CA LYS A 332 20.91 -11.33 -2.63
C LYS A 332 20.43 -12.37 -3.65
N PHE A 333 19.39 -13.13 -3.31
CA PHE A 333 18.81 -14.13 -4.19
C PHE A 333 18.38 -13.53 -5.54
N PHE A 334 17.72 -12.38 -5.55
CA PHE A 334 17.31 -11.76 -6.81
C PHE A 334 18.44 -11.05 -7.56
N ASP A 335 19.51 -10.63 -6.87
CA ASP A 335 20.73 -10.15 -7.53
C ASP A 335 21.42 -11.33 -8.27
N GLU A 336 21.36 -12.55 -7.74
CA GLU A 336 21.91 -13.78 -8.36
C GLU A 336 20.96 -14.43 -9.39
N HIS A 337 19.65 -14.23 -9.22
CA HIS A 337 18.59 -14.80 -10.07
C HIS A 337 17.63 -13.73 -10.61
N PRO A 338 18.12 -12.73 -11.37
CA PRO A 338 17.31 -11.59 -11.79
C PRO A 338 16.14 -12.00 -12.70
N ASN A 339 16.26 -13.09 -13.47
CA ASN A 339 15.19 -13.59 -14.31
C ASN A 339 13.95 -14.07 -13.54
N LEU A 340 14.06 -14.37 -12.24
CA LEU A 340 12.94 -14.76 -11.38
C LEU A 340 12.21 -13.56 -10.75
N ARG A 341 12.81 -12.36 -10.82
CA ARG A 341 12.23 -11.13 -10.29
C ARG A 341 11.26 -10.53 -11.31
N TYR A 342 10.20 -9.88 -10.83
CA TYR A 342 9.33 -9.10 -11.69
C TYR A 342 10.10 -7.90 -12.28
N TYR A 343 10.00 -7.69 -13.59
CA TYR A 343 10.46 -6.46 -14.24
C TYR A 343 9.35 -5.92 -15.13
N SER A 344 8.97 -4.67 -14.91
CA SER A 344 7.89 -4.05 -15.66
C SER A 344 8.33 -3.71 -17.09
N ASP A 345 7.39 -3.81 -18.02
CA ASP A 345 7.54 -3.23 -19.35
C ASP A 345 7.24 -1.72 -19.37
N GLY A 346 6.68 -1.16 -18.29
CA GLY A 346 6.29 0.24 -18.19
C GLY A 346 4.88 0.57 -18.70
N SER A 347 4.11 -0.44 -19.10
CA SER A 347 2.74 -0.30 -19.58
C SER A 347 1.73 -0.72 -18.51
N PRO A 348 0.75 0.12 -18.17
CA PRO A 348 -0.29 -0.25 -17.21
C PRO A 348 -1.34 -1.22 -17.79
N SER A 349 -1.22 -1.61 -19.07
CA SER A 349 -2.23 -2.37 -19.81
C SER A 349 -1.71 -3.65 -20.47
N VAL A 350 -0.40 -3.91 -20.38
CA VAL A 350 0.25 -5.06 -20.99
C VAL A 350 0.97 -5.84 -19.90
N ALA A 351 0.90 -7.16 -20.00
CA ALA A 351 1.77 -8.06 -19.26
C ALA A 351 2.81 -8.62 -20.23
N ALA A 352 4.02 -8.07 -20.23
CA ALA A 352 5.12 -8.61 -21.04
C ALA A 352 5.82 -9.77 -20.33
N VAL A 353 5.89 -10.92 -21.00
CA VAL A 353 6.48 -12.13 -20.42
C VAL A 353 7.43 -12.78 -21.42
N PRO A 354 8.68 -13.11 -21.04
CA PRO A 354 9.59 -13.85 -21.91
C PRO A 354 9.01 -15.22 -22.23
N ARG A 355 9.25 -15.72 -23.45
CA ARG A 355 8.75 -17.04 -23.90
C ARG A 355 9.10 -18.19 -22.95
N ALA A 356 10.26 -18.13 -22.29
CA ALA A 356 10.68 -19.12 -21.29
C ALA A 356 9.70 -19.25 -20.10
N PHE A 357 9.00 -18.17 -19.74
CA PHE A 357 8.04 -18.11 -18.64
C PHE A 357 6.58 -18.19 -19.10
N GLN A 358 6.31 -18.38 -20.39
CA GLN A 358 4.95 -18.48 -20.93
C GLN A 358 4.12 -19.56 -20.24
N SER A 359 4.75 -20.67 -19.83
CA SER A 359 4.08 -21.78 -19.16
C SER A 359 3.58 -21.41 -17.75
N TRP A 360 4.15 -20.38 -17.12
CA TRP A 360 3.75 -19.89 -15.80
C TRP A 360 2.49 -19.04 -15.84
N VAL A 361 2.21 -18.38 -16.97
CA VAL A 361 1.11 -17.42 -17.11
C VAL A 361 -0.24 -18.12 -17.18
N ASP A 362 -1.22 -17.60 -16.45
CA ASP A 362 -2.63 -17.94 -16.54
C ASP A 362 -3.36 -16.85 -17.37
N PRO A 363 -3.76 -17.13 -18.62
CA PRO A 363 -4.45 -16.16 -19.46
C PRO A 363 -5.78 -15.65 -18.88
N GLN A 364 -6.45 -16.43 -18.01
CA GLN A 364 -7.66 -15.96 -17.34
C GLN A 364 -7.34 -14.90 -16.30
N ARG A 365 -6.25 -15.08 -15.54
CA ARG A 365 -5.78 -14.08 -14.56
C ARG A 365 -5.31 -12.81 -15.24
N VAL A 366 -4.57 -12.91 -16.35
CA VAL A 366 -4.21 -11.75 -17.18
C VAL A 366 -5.45 -10.91 -17.54
N ARG A 367 -6.52 -11.56 -18.04
CA ARG A 367 -7.78 -10.89 -18.37
C ARG A 367 -8.48 -10.31 -17.14
N LYS A 368 -8.46 -11.00 -16.01
CA LYS A 368 -9.04 -10.52 -14.74
C LYS A 368 -8.32 -9.26 -14.22
N CYS A 369 -7.02 -9.17 -14.45
CA CYS A 369 -6.21 -7.98 -14.19
C CYS A 369 -6.40 -6.88 -15.26
N GLY A 370 -7.27 -7.05 -16.25
CA GLY A 370 -7.49 -6.05 -17.29
C GLY A 370 -6.32 -5.88 -18.27
N LEU A 371 -5.37 -6.81 -18.29
CA LEU A 371 -4.13 -6.71 -19.08
C LEU A 371 -4.24 -7.47 -20.41
N THR A 372 -3.41 -7.07 -21.36
CA THR A 372 -3.13 -7.84 -22.58
C THR A 372 -1.80 -8.58 -22.44
N LEU A 373 -1.77 -9.89 -22.72
CA LEU A 373 -0.52 -10.65 -22.69
C LEU A 373 0.34 -10.35 -23.94
N GLN A 374 1.63 -10.07 -23.73
CA GLN A 374 2.64 -10.01 -24.79
C GLN A 374 3.77 -11.00 -24.49
N ILE A 375 3.86 -12.06 -25.29
CA ILE A 375 4.97 -13.02 -25.22
C ILE A 375 6.04 -12.63 -26.22
N TYR A 376 7.28 -12.50 -25.76
CA TYR A 376 8.41 -12.11 -26.61
C TYR A 376 9.57 -13.12 -26.51
N PRO A 377 10.38 -13.31 -27.58
CA PRO A 377 11.55 -14.18 -27.56
C PRO A 377 12.65 -13.54 -26.70
N GLN A 378 13.24 -14.29 -25.77
CA GLN A 378 14.47 -13.89 -25.07
C GLN A 378 15.67 -14.46 -25.84
N SER A 379 16.74 -13.70 -26.04
CA SER A 379 17.96 -14.24 -26.66
C SER A 379 18.50 -15.38 -25.79
N THR A 380 18.83 -16.51 -26.41
CA THR A 380 19.22 -17.79 -25.77
C THR A 380 20.59 -17.78 -25.08
N SER A 381 21.11 -16.62 -24.65
CA SER A 381 22.46 -16.52 -24.07
C SER A 381 22.52 -16.65 -22.54
N ALA A 382 21.49 -17.20 -21.88
CA ALA A 382 21.59 -17.65 -20.50
C ALA A 382 21.18 -19.13 -20.41
N PRO A 383 21.95 -19.97 -19.71
CA PRO A 383 21.72 -21.41 -19.71
C PRO A 383 20.33 -21.69 -19.14
N ALA A 384 19.63 -22.62 -19.78
CA ALA A 384 18.46 -23.24 -19.19
C ALA A 384 18.91 -23.86 -17.88
N SER A 385 18.66 -23.20 -16.75
CA SER A 385 18.74 -23.85 -15.46
C SER A 385 17.51 -24.73 -15.32
N GLU A 386 17.54 -25.89 -15.99
CA GLU A 386 16.96 -27.12 -15.43
C GLU A 386 17.77 -27.49 -14.17
N GLY A 387 17.77 -26.60 -13.19
CA GLY A 387 18.37 -26.81 -11.89
C GLY A 387 17.23 -27.07 -10.93
N ASN A 388 17.13 -28.31 -10.44
CA ASN A 388 16.36 -28.67 -9.26
C ASN A 388 16.73 -27.71 -8.12
N LEU A 389 16.01 -26.60 -7.97
CA LEU A 389 16.18 -25.67 -6.87
C LEU A 389 15.47 -26.21 -5.64
N SER A 390 15.88 -27.38 -5.14
CA SER A 390 15.46 -27.84 -3.81
C SER A 390 16.30 -27.10 -2.77
N VAL A 391 15.84 -25.92 -2.34
CA VAL A 391 16.34 -25.34 -1.08
C VAL A 391 15.47 -25.94 0.03
N ARG A 392 15.96 -27.00 0.67
CA ARG A 392 15.34 -27.52 1.90
C ARG A 392 15.57 -26.49 3.03
N PRO A 393 14.58 -26.32 3.93
CA PRO A 393 14.62 -25.35 5.02
C PRO A 393 15.78 -25.57 6.00
#